data_AF-A0A8E0VK66-F1
#
_entry.id   AF-A0A8E0VK66-F1
#
_cell.length_a   1.000
_cell.length_b   1.000
_cell.length_c   1.000
_cell.angle_alpha   90.00
_cell.angle_beta   90.00
_cell.angle_gamma   90.00
#
_symmetry.space_group_name_H-M   'P 1'
#
loop_
_entity.id
_entity.type
_entity.pdbx_description
1 polymer ?
#
loop_
_entity_poly.entity_id
_entity_poly.type
_entity_poly.pdbx_seq_one_letter_code
_entity_poly.pdbx_strand_id
1 'polypeptide(L)'
;FHSFSPNCYNVPVYADRGPTGKANQEPYSCVQLTNRYFATHNSIYPEHARDADQIFRGLINCSETCSREWSMQNVIGTNLQLLVAEVACETCSEWEEEVPRGPVEDTGPDVCEEALHPKYRRQQDRCPAEVHPHDILACTSPGLTKPMITLFVFVVVLLHKMLV
;
A
#
# COMPACT_ATOMS: atom_id res chain seq x y z
N PHE A 1 -4.68 6.84 17.95
CA PHE A 1 -5.45 5.62 17.67
C PHE A 1 -4.54 4.67 16.90
N HIS A 2 -3.91 3.71 17.58
CA HIS A 2 -3.11 2.68 16.90
C HIS A 2 -4.05 1.59 16.42
N SER A 3 -4.35 1.60 15.12
CA SER A 3 -4.97 0.45 14.45
C SER A 3 -3.85 -0.51 14.11
N PHE A 4 -3.80 -1.66 14.79
CA PHE A 4 -2.99 -2.80 14.36
C PHE A 4 -3.47 -3.23 12.97
N SER A 5 -2.59 -3.15 11.97
CA SER A 5 -2.81 -3.87 10.72
C SER A 5 -2.62 -5.36 11.02
N PRO A 6 -3.60 -6.23 10.73
CA PRO A 6 -3.40 -7.67 10.90
C PRO A 6 -2.43 -8.16 9.82
N ASN A 7 -1.68 -9.22 10.15
CA ASN A 7 -0.71 -9.88 9.27
C ASN A 7 -1.32 -10.24 7.91
N CYS A 8 -0.59 -10.07 6.80
CA CYS A 8 -0.93 -10.39 5.39
C CYS A 8 -1.51 -11.81 5.19
N TYR A 9 -1.41 -12.68 6.20
CA TYR A 9 -1.89 -14.05 6.20
C TYR A 9 -3.11 -14.32 7.10
N ASN A 10 -3.57 -13.37 7.93
CA ASN A 10 -4.65 -13.63 8.89
C ASN A 10 -5.43 -12.36 9.25
N VAL A 11 -6.39 -11.98 8.40
CA VAL A 11 -7.59 -11.27 8.87
C VAL A 11 -8.78 -12.23 8.74
N PRO A 12 -9.52 -12.54 9.81
CA PRO A 12 -10.83 -13.15 9.64
C PRO A 12 -11.71 -12.11 8.93
N VAL A 13 -12.03 -12.38 7.66
CA VAL A 13 -13.11 -11.67 6.97
C VAL A 13 -14.38 -12.01 7.75
N TYR A 14 -14.89 -11.06 8.54
CA TYR A 14 -16.24 -11.15 9.12
C TYR A 14 -17.25 -10.95 7.98
N ALA A 15 -17.31 -11.95 7.10
CA ALA A 15 -18.48 -12.16 6.27
C ALA A 15 -19.52 -12.80 7.19
N ASP A 16 -20.62 -12.09 7.38
CA ASP A 16 -21.85 -12.55 8.00
C ASP A 16 -22.29 -13.89 7.36
N ARG A 17 -21.84 -15.02 7.94
CA ARG A 17 -22.22 -16.37 7.53
C ARG A 17 -22.32 -17.25 8.77
N GLY A 18 -23.47 -17.92 8.87
CA GLY A 18 -23.87 -18.79 9.98
C GLY A 18 -22.91 -19.95 10.29
N PRO A 19 -23.31 -20.82 11.24
CA PRO A 19 -22.41 -21.48 12.21
C PRO A 19 -21.56 -22.64 11.68
N THR A 20 -21.41 -22.80 10.37
CA THR A 20 -20.65 -23.91 9.78
C THR A 20 -19.90 -23.45 8.53
N GLY A 21 -18.71 -22.88 8.69
CA GLY A 21 -17.86 -22.50 7.57
C GLY A 21 -16.40 -22.52 7.97
N LYS A 22 -15.65 -23.50 7.46
CA LYS A 22 -14.18 -23.48 7.52
C LYS A 22 -13.71 -22.18 6.86
N ALA A 23 -12.97 -21.37 7.59
CA ALA A 23 -12.39 -20.13 7.07
C ALA A 23 -11.34 -20.48 6.01
N ASN A 24 -11.75 -20.51 4.75
CA ASN A 24 -10.80 -20.44 3.64
C ASN A 24 -10.27 -19.00 3.61
N GLN A 25 -9.09 -18.79 4.17
CA GLN A 25 -8.39 -17.51 4.12
C GLN A 25 -7.82 -17.34 2.72
N GLU A 26 -8.45 -16.51 1.90
CA GLU A 26 -7.86 -16.05 0.64
C GLU A 26 -6.82 -14.95 0.95
N PRO A 27 -5.65 -14.96 0.29
CA PRO A 27 -4.64 -13.93 0.49
C PRO A 27 -5.19 -12.57 0.03
N TYR A 28 -5.04 -11.54 0.86
CA TYR A 28 -5.47 -10.18 0.53
C TYR A 28 -4.28 -9.32 0.09
N SER A 29 -4.57 -8.25 -0.65
CA SER A 29 -3.55 -7.30 -1.10
C SER A 29 -3.03 -6.47 0.08
N CYS A 30 -1.72 -6.51 0.32
CA CYS A 30 -1.04 -5.75 1.37
C CYS A 30 0.21 -5.04 0.83
N VAL A 31 0.70 -4.04 1.57
CA VAL A 31 1.96 -3.34 1.24
C VAL A 31 3.14 -4.19 1.69
N GLN A 32 4.19 -4.24 0.87
CA GLN A 32 5.41 -4.99 1.15
C GLN A 32 6.63 -4.11 0.93
N LEU A 33 7.53 -4.09 1.92
CA LEU A 33 8.85 -3.50 1.81
C LEU A 33 9.78 -4.51 1.12
N THR A 34 10.40 -4.10 0.01
CA THR A 34 11.35 -4.92 -0.73
C THR A 34 12.75 -4.32 -0.65
N ASN A 35 13.67 -5.03 0.00
CA ASN A 35 15.07 -4.65 0.04
C ASN A 35 15.81 -5.20 -1.18
N ARG A 36 16.60 -4.36 -1.85
CA ARG A 36 17.46 -4.74 -2.98
C ARG A 36 18.89 -4.36 -2.67
N TYR A 37 19.78 -5.34 -2.71
CA TYR A 37 21.21 -5.18 -2.47
C TYR A 37 21.95 -5.16 -3.80
N PHE A 38 22.83 -4.17 -3.97
CA PHE A 38 23.66 -4.02 -5.16
C PHE A 38 25.08 -3.66 -4.73
N ALA A 39 26.07 -4.21 -5.44
CA ALA A 39 27.46 -3.84 -5.24
C ALA A 39 27.68 -2.43 -5.81
N THR A 40 28.16 -1.50 -4.99
CA THR A 40 28.41 -0.11 -5.40
C THR A 40 29.71 0.06 -6.19
N HIS A 41 30.63 -0.90 -6.09
CA HIS A 41 31.99 -0.84 -6.68
C HIS A 41 32.26 -1.91 -7.74
N ASN A 42 31.27 -2.77 -8.06
CA ASN A 42 31.45 -3.84 -9.04
C ASN A 42 30.68 -3.51 -10.32
N SER A 43 31.41 -3.39 -11.41
CA SER A 43 30.82 -3.34 -12.74
C SER A 43 31.23 -4.57 -13.53
N ILE A 44 30.26 -5.16 -14.24
CA ILE A 44 30.50 -6.20 -15.24
C ILE A 44 31.26 -5.59 -16.45
N TYR A 45 31.04 -4.31 -16.70
CA TYR A 45 31.69 -3.53 -17.74
C TYR A 45 33.08 -3.07 -17.27
N PRO A 46 34.17 -3.52 -17.91
CA PRO A 46 35.55 -3.21 -17.52
C PRO A 46 35.85 -1.71 -17.40
N GLU A 47 35.24 -0.89 -18.26
CA GLU A 47 35.40 0.57 -18.29
C GLU A 47 34.84 1.30 -17.06
N HIS A 48 33.97 0.64 -16.31
CA HIS A 48 33.33 1.17 -15.10
C HIS A 48 33.78 0.45 -13.82
N ALA A 49 34.62 -0.59 -13.96
CA ALA A 49 35.12 -1.38 -12.85
C ALA A 49 36.38 -0.73 -12.25
N ARG A 50 36.24 0.51 -11.76
CA ARG A 50 37.36 1.32 -11.24
C ARG A 50 38.10 0.68 -10.06
N ASP A 51 37.44 -0.25 -9.36
CA ASP A 51 37.92 -0.90 -8.14
C ASP A 51 37.94 -2.44 -8.29
N ALA A 52 38.03 -2.97 -9.52
CA ALA A 52 37.99 -4.43 -9.77
C ALA A 52 39.17 -5.19 -9.14
N ASP A 53 40.32 -4.55 -9.02
CA ASP A 53 41.53 -5.09 -8.41
C ASP A 53 41.67 -4.72 -6.92
N GLN A 54 40.79 -3.86 -6.41
CA GLN A 54 40.84 -3.42 -5.02
C GLN A 54 40.39 -4.53 -4.07
N ILE A 55 41.18 -4.73 -3.02
CA ILE A 55 40.83 -5.62 -1.91
C ILE A 55 40.34 -4.75 -0.76
N PHE A 56 39.06 -4.89 -0.42
CA PHE A 56 38.49 -4.29 0.78
C PHE A 56 38.81 -5.19 1.97
N ARG A 57 39.18 -4.58 3.09
CA ARG A 57 39.49 -5.30 4.33
C ARG A 57 38.85 -4.58 5.50
N GLY A 58 38.53 -5.33 6.53
CA GLY A 58 38.02 -4.75 7.76
C GLY A 58 38.10 -5.73 8.92
N LEU A 59 37.72 -5.20 10.08
CA LEU A 59 37.67 -5.93 11.34
C LEU A 59 36.26 -5.78 11.91
N ILE A 60 35.63 -6.91 12.25
CA ILE A 60 34.35 -6.93 12.98
C ILE A 60 34.68 -7.23 14.43
N ASN A 61 34.41 -6.30 15.32
CA ASN A 61 34.61 -6.48 16.76
C ASN A 61 33.31 -6.98 17.38
N CYS A 62 33.30 -8.23 17.86
CA CYS A 62 32.14 -8.80 18.55
C CYS A 62 32.18 -8.55 20.06
N SER A 63 33.38 -8.50 20.65
CA SER A 63 33.61 -8.16 22.06
C SER A 63 35.00 -7.54 22.24
N GLU A 64 35.37 -7.17 23.47
CA GLU A 64 36.72 -6.69 23.79
C GLU A 64 37.82 -7.73 23.53
N THR A 65 37.46 -9.02 23.51
CA THR A 65 38.38 -10.15 23.38
C THR A 65 38.21 -10.94 22.08
N CYS A 66 37.17 -10.67 21.30
CA CYS A 66 36.93 -11.29 20.02
C CYS A 66 36.74 -10.25 18.92
N SER A 67 37.64 -10.32 17.95
CA SER A 67 37.57 -9.60 16.68
C SER A 67 37.77 -10.57 15.53
N ARG A 68 37.09 -10.32 14.41
CA ARG A 68 37.11 -11.17 13.21
C ARG A 68 37.61 -10.35 12.03
N GLU A 69 38.74 -10.76 11.46
CA GLU A 69 39.22 -10.15 10.23
C GLU A 69 38.42 -10.66 9.02
N TRP A 70 38.16 -9.75 8.08
CA TRP A 70 37.56 -10.08 6.80
C TRP A 70 38.23 -9.32 5.66
N SER A 71 38.18 -9.93 4.48
CA SER A 71 38.60 -9.34 3.22
C SER A 71 37.61 -9.68 2.12
N MET A 72 37.42 -8.75 1.19
CA MET A 72 36.54 -8.88 0.05
C MET A 72 37.26 -8.42 -1.20
N GLN A 73 37.14 -9.21 -2.27
CA GLN A 73 37.68 -8.88 -3.58
C GLN A 73 36.65 -9.15 -4.68
N ASN A 74 36.69 -8.35 -5.73
CA ASN A 74 35.84 -8.50 -6.90
C ASN A 74 36.40 -9.55 -7.87
N VAL A 75 35.53 -10.40 -8.42
CA VAL A 75 35.95 -11.37 -9.44
C VAL A 75 35.83 -10.70 -10.82
N ILE A 76 36.99 -10.43 -11.42
CA ILE A 76 37.12 -9.70 -12.68
C ILE A 76 36.24 -10.32 -13.78
N GLY A 77 35.49 -9.47 -14.48
CA GLY A 77 34.60 -9.88 -15.57
C GLY A 77 33.26 -10.48 -15.12
N THR A 78 32.93 -10.41 -13.82
CA THR A 78 31.66 -10.89 -13.26
C THR A 78 31.07 -9.89 -12.27
N ASN A 79 29.82 -10.11 -11.85
CA ASN A 79 29.20 -9.40 -10.73
C ASN A 79 29.47 -10.07 -9.36
N LEU A 80 30.38 -11.04 -9.30
CA LEU A 80 30.65 -11.80 -8.08
C LEU A 80 31.70 -11.11 -7.20
N GLN A 81 31.56 -11.32 -5.90
CA GLN A 81 32.50 -10.91 -4.86
C GLN A 81 32.94 -12.12 -4.07
N LEU A 82 34.25 -12.25 -3.84
CA LEU A 82 34.84 -13.25 -2.97
C LEU A 82 35.04 -12.64 -1.59
N LEU A 83 34.30 -13.13 -0.59
CA LEU A 83 34.46 -12.77 0.81
C LEU A 83 35.25 -13.89 1.52
N VAL A 84 36.36 -13.52 2.15
CA VAL A 84 37.14 -14.40 3.02
C VAL A 84 37.16 -13.78 4.41
N ALA A 85 36.69 -14.52 5.40
CA ALA A 85 36.64 -14.05 6.78
C ALA A 85 37.04 -15.18 7.72
N GLU A 86 37.61 -14.82 8.88
CA GLU A 86 37.97 -15.77 9.92
C GLU A 86 36.72 -16.48 10.49
N VAL A 87 36.89 -17.55 11.25
CA VAL A 87 35.76 -18.23 11.89
C VAL A 87 35.16 -17.30 12.95
N ALA A 88 33.82 -17.23 13.01
CA ALA A 88 33.14 -16.42 14.02
C ALA A 88 33.37 -16.98 15.43
N CYS A 89 33.56 -16.09 16.42
CA CYS A 89 33.60 -16.50 17.83
C CYS A 89 32.19 -16.82 18.34
N GLU A 90 32.12 -17.62 19.41
CA GLU A 90 30.85 -17.98 20.07
C GLU A 90 30.05 -16.77 20.56
N THR A 91 30.72 -15.66 20.88
CA THR A 91 30.10 -14.42 21.36
C THR A 91 29.58 -13.49 20.25
N CYS A 92 29.76 -13.85 18.97
CA CYS A 92 29.28 -13.03 17.85
C CYS A 92 27.79 -13.29 17.49
N SER A 93 27.11 -14.20 18.18
CA SER A 93 25.73 -14.62 17.86
C SER A 93 24.67 -13.54 18.11
N GLU A 94 24.99 -12.48 18.85
CA GLU A 94 24.04 -11.39 19.15
C GLU A 94 23.74 -10.49 17.92
N TRP A 95 24.50 -10.65 16.84
CA TRP A 95 24.31 -9.94 15.56
C TRP A 95 23.54 -10.77 14.53
N GLU A 96 22.93 -11.88 14.95
CA GLU A 96 22.18 -12.82 14.10
C GLU A 96 20.74 -12.37 13.80
N GLU A 97 20.44 -11.07 13.78
CA GLU A 97 19.21 -10.62 13.16
C GLU A 97 19.28 -10.95 11.66
N GLU A 98 18.53 -11.98 11.22
CA GLU A 98 18.55 -12.41 9.83
C GLU A 98 18.10 -11.25 8.95
N VAL A 99 19.02 -10.76 8.14
CA VAL A 99 18.71 -9.71 7.16
C VAL A 99 17.69 -10.28 6.17
N PRO A 100 16.48 -9.69 6.09
CA PRO A 100 15.41 -10.25 5.27
C PRO A 100 15.79 -10.16 3.79
N ARG A 101 15.80 -11.34 3.13
CA ARG A 101 16.13 -11.47 1.71
C ARG A 101 14.92 -11.31 0.78
N GLY A 102 13.70 -11.33 1.33
CA GLY A 102 12.44 -11.27 0.58
C GLY A 102 11.57 -10.08 0.95
N PRO A 103 10.41 -9.91 0.28
CA PRO A 103 9.43 -8.91 0.66
C PRO A 103 8.96 -9.12 2.09
N VAL A 104 8.99 -8.06 2.89
CA VAL A 104 8.51 -8.05 4.28
C VAL A 104 7.23 -7.23 4.31
N GLU A 105 6.24 -7.68 5.07
CA GLU A 105 5.02 -6.90 5.29
C GLU A 105 5.36 -5.56 5.94
N ASP A 106 4.77 -4.50 5.43
CA ASP A 106 5.02 -3.15 5.91
C ASP A 106 3.72 -2.33 5.90
N THR A 107 3.61 -1.37 6.80
CA THR A 107 2.47 -0.45 6.83
C THR A 107 2.56 0.61 5.74
N GLY A 108 3.72 0.72 5.08
CA GLY A 108 4.03 1.76 4.12
C GLY A 108 4.38 3.09 4.81
N PRO A 109 4.69 4.13 4.00
CA PRO A 109 5.02 5.44 4.51
C PRO A 109 3.83 6.09 5.22
N ASP A 110 4.09 6.93 6.22
CA ASP A 110 3.02 7.65 6.91
C ASP A 110 2.32 8.62 5.94
N VAL A 111 1.02 8.40 5.75
CA VAL A 111 0.15 9.21 4.91
C VAL A 111 0.10 10.65 5.40
N CYS A 112 0.19 10.88 6.71
CA CYS A 112 0.17 12.22 7.30
C CYS A 112 1.43 13.01 6.92
N GLU A 113 2.58 12.35 6.92
CA GLU A 113 3.86 12.97 6.55
C GLU A 113 3.95 13.20 5.04
N GLU A 114 3.53 12.23 4.22
CA GLU A 114 3.51 12.35 2.75
C GLU A 114 2.56 13.47 2.27
N ALA A 115 1.47 13.71 2.99
CA ALA A 115 0.53 14.79 2.66
C ALA A 115 1.12 16.20 2.84
N LEU A 116 2.15 16.36 3.68
CA LEU A 116 2.86 17.63 3.83
C LEU A 116 3.73 17.97 2.61
N HIS A 117 4.17 16.94 1.88
CA HIS A 117 5.03 17.06 0.70
C HIS A 117 4.45 16.30 -0.50
N PRO A 118 3.26 16.70 -0.99
CA PRO A 118 2.56 15.94 -2.02
C PRO A 118 3.35 15.97 -3.33
N LYS A 119 3.36 14.83 -4.02
CA LYS A 119 3.93 14.74 -5.37
C LYS A 119 3.23 15.70 -6.32
N TYR A 120 3.99 16.31 -7.22
CA TYR A 120 3.43 17.19 -8.25
C TYR A 120 2.33 16.46 -9.03
N ARG A 121 1.17 17.11 -9.14
CA ARG A 121 0.05 16.65 -9.95
C ARG A 121 -0.48 17.82 -10.76
N ARG A 122 -0.62 17.63 -12.08
CA ARG A 122 -1.29 18.61 -12.93
C ARG A 122 -2.79 18.53 -12.68
N GLN A 123 -3.39 19.65 -12.28
CA GLN A 123 -4.85 19.77 -12.22
C GLN A 123 -5.43 19.92 -13.62
N GLN A 124 -6.68 19.50 -13.78
CA GLN A 124 -7.39 19.68 -15.04
C GLN A 124 -7.75 21.17 -15.19
N ASP A 125 -7.39 21.75 -16.33
CA ASP A 125 -7.53 23.21 -16.58
C ASP A 125 -9.00 23.68 -16.58
N ARG A 126 -9.95 22.76 -16.79
CA ARG A 126 -11.38 23.03 -16.70
C ARG A 126 -12.07 21.93 -15.92
N CYS A 127 -12.64 22.31 -14.78
CA CYS A 127 -13.72 21.56 -14.14
C CYS A 127 -15.01 22.25 -14.55
N PRO A 128 -15.74 21.80 -15.60
CA PRO A 128 -17.08 22.29 -15.83
C PRO A 128 -17.90 21.86 -14.62
N ALA A 129 -18.08 22.77 -13.66
CA ALA A 129 -19.16 22.62 -12.70
C ALA A 129 -20.42 22.44 -13.55
N GLU A 130 -21.17 21.37 -13.32
CA GLU A 130 -22.51 21.30 -13.87
C GLU A 130 -23.23 22.56 -13.37
N VAL A 131 -23.42 23.53 -14.27
CA VAL A 131 -24.55 24.42 -14.17
C VAL A 131 -25.74 23.54 -14.47
N HIS A 132 -26.10 22.70 -13.50
CA HIS A 132 -27.46 22.25 -13.40
C HIS A 132 -28.23 23.54 -13.08
N PRO A 133 -29.09 24.06 -13.97
CA PRO A 133 -30.25 24.77 -13.50
C PRO A 133 -31.08 23.71 -12.77
N HIS A 134 -30.69 23.37 -11.55
CA HIS A 134 -31.61 22.69 -10.67
C HIS A 134 -32.71 23.72 -10.44
N ASP A 135 -33.82 23.54 -11.15
CA ASP A 135 -35.10 23.43 -10.47
C ASP A 135 -34.86 22.56 -9.23
N ILE A 136 -34.51 23.21 -8.11
CA ILE A 136 -34.30 22.61 -6.77
C ILE A 136 -35.59 21.90 -6.29
N LEU A 137 -36.66 21.93 -7.09
CA LEU A 137 -37.95 21.28 -6.87
C LEU A 137 -38.01 19.77 -7.15
N ALA A 138 -36.92 19.13 -7.57
CA ALA A 138 -36.91 17.67 -7.81
C ALA A 138 -36.83 16.80 -6.53
N CYS A 139 -37.05 17.38 -5.34
CA CYS A 139 -37.31 16.63 -4.10
C CYS A 139 -38.72 16.87 -3.53
N THR A 140 -39.70 17.23 -4.38
CA THR A 140 -41.11 17.22 -3.96
C THR A 140 -41.74 15.87 -4.30
N SER A 141 -42.05 15.08 -3.26
CA SER A 141 -42.98 13.94 -3.36
C SER A 141 -44.25 14.41 -4.08
N PRO A 142 -44.73 13.75 -5.15
CA PRO A 142 -46.02 14.06 -5.73
C PRO A 142 -47.14 13.53 -4.82
N GLY A 143 -47.28 14.15 -3.65
CA GLY A 143 -48.29 13.85 -2.65
C GLY A 143 -49.61 14.53 -3.00
N LEU A 144 -50.52 13.77 -3.61
CA LEU A 144 -51.97 13.83 -3.37
C LEU A 144 -52.78 15.10 -3.75
N THR A 145 -52.22 16.15 -4.34
CA THR A 145 -53.01 17.37 -4.67
C THR A 145 -53.61 17.37 -6.08
N LYS A 146 -52.98 16.73 -7.08
CA LYS A 146 -53.52 16.62 -8.44
C LYS A 146 -54.78 15.74 -8.57
N PRO A 147 -54.87 14.54 -7.96
CA PRO A 147 -56.05 13.68 -8.14
C PRO A 147 -57.31 14.21 -7.43
N MET A 148 -57.13 14.98 -6.34
CA MET A 148 -58.25 15.56 -5.58
C MET A 148 -58.97 16.67 -6.37
N ILE A 149 -58.22 17.51 -7.09
CA ILE A 149 -58.81 18.59 -7.91
C ILE A 149 -59.60 18.01 -9.09
N THR A 150 -59.09 16.97 -9.75
CA THR A 150 -59.82 16.30 -10.84
C THR A 150 -61.10 15.63 -10.37
N LEU A 151 -61.10 15.02 -9.18
CA LEU A 151 -62.30 14.37 -8.63
C LEU A 151 -63.35 15.41 -8.22
N PHE A 152 -62.93 16.54 -7.65
CA PHE A 152 -63.83 17.63 -7.29
C PHE A 152 -64.51 18.24 -8.52
N VAL A 153 -63.77 18.49 -9.60
CA VAL A 153 -64.34 18.99 -10.86
C VAL A 153 -65.31 17.98 -11.47
N PHE A 154 -64.99 16.68 -11.43
CA PHE A 154 -65.90 15.63 -11.92
C PHE A 154 -67.21 15.56 -11.13
N VAL A 155 -67.14 15.65 -9.80
CA VAL A 155 -68.31 15.63 -8.92
C VAL A 155 -69.18 16.87 -9.16
N VAL A 156 -68.59 18.06 -9.32
CA VAL A 156 -69.33 19.29 -9.62
C VAL A 156 -70.04 19.19 -10.98
N VAL A 157 -69.38 18.66 -12.01
CA VAL A 157 -69.99 18.48 -13.34
C VAL A 157 -71.12 17.44 -13.30
N LEU A 158 -70.95 16.33 -12.57
CA LEU A 158 -71.97 15.30 -12.40
C LEU A 158 -73.19 15.83 -11.63
N LEU A 159 -72.98 16.58 -10.54
CA LEU A 159 -74.05 17.23 -9.79
C LEU A 159 -74.81 18.24 -10.65
N HIS A 160 -74.10 19.02 -11.48
CA HIS A 160 -74.74 19.98 -12.36
C HIS A 160 -75.60 19.31 -13.45
N LYS A 161 -75.18 18.13 -13.94
CA LYS A 161 -75.92 17.31 -14.91
C LYS A 161 -77.14 16.60 -14.32
N MET A 162 -77.21 16.45 -13.01
CA MET A 162 -78.32 15.79 -12.31
C MET A 162 -79.38 16.77 -11.80
N LEU A 163 -79.08 18.07 -11.77
CA LEU A 163 -79.97 19.14 -11.28
C LEU A 163 -80.66 19.93 -12.41
N VAL A 164 -80.37 19.61 -13.68
CA VAL A 164 -80.98 20.18 -14.90
C VAL A 164 -81.74 19.07 -15.62
#